data_AF-A0A0W0TL97-F1
#
_entry.id   AF-A0A0W0TL97-F1
#
_cell.length_a   1.000
_cell.length_b   1.000
_cell.length_c   1.000
_cell.angle_alpha   90.00
_cell.angle_beta   90.00
_cell.angle_gamma   90.00
#
_symmetry.space_group_name_H-M   'P 1'
#
loop_
_entity.id
_entity.type
_entity.pdbx_description
1 polymer ?
#
loop_
_entity_poly.entity_id
_entity_poly.type
_entity_poly.pdbx_seq_one_letter_code
_entity_poly.pdbx_strand_id
1 'polypeptide(L)'
;MDKFRLFAFLLVLPFFISLANADDSEQRVCTWAEQILMKTLSASYEDTPEAIASVQQYYMPSAWWPMKEFFSDKRNLINQQKLILHPQLQTAATVISQSYCGGVMCWRVNLAFYIPELHQDIKFSLLILPVSKGNAPFIVQSLDMVLNYY
;
A
#
# COMPACT_ATOMS: atom_id res chain seq x y z
N MET A 1 -60.82 -33.93 9.93
CA MET A 1 -59.56 -34.04 10.66
C MET A 1 -58.58 -34.78 9.79
N ASP A 2 -57.42 -34.14 9.59
CA ASP A 2 -56.18 -34.66 8.98
C ASP A 2 -56.26 -34.97 7.46
N LYS A 3 -55.33 -34.56 6.59
CA LYS A 3 -53.87 -34.43 6.76
C LYS A 3 -53.28 -33.38 5.81
N PHE A 4 -52.50 -32.49 6.40
CA PHE A 4 -51.25 -31.90 5.90
C PHE A 4 -50.70 -32.47 4.58
N ARG A 5 -50.45 -31.60 3.59
CA ARG A 5 -49.24 -31.64 2.74
C ARG A 5 -48.81 -30.21 2.34
N LEU A 6 -47.82 -29.72 3.08
CA LEU A 6 -46.99 -28.55 2.78
C LEU A 6 -46.34 -28.70 1.39
N PHE A 7 -46.65 -27.81 0.46
CA PHE A 7 -45.81 -27.59 -0.71
C PHE A 7 -44.69 -26.62 -0.32
N ALA A 8 -43.57 -27.18 0.16
CA ALA A 8 -42.32 -26.44 0.32
C ALA A 8 -41.70 -26.23 -1.07
N PHE A 9 -41.89 -25.04 -1.65
CA PHE A 9 -41.19 -24.66 -2.88
C PHE A 9 -39.80 -24.15 -2.50
N LEU A 10 -38.84 -25.07 -2.53
CA LEU A 10 -37.39 -24.83 -2.49
C LEU A 10 -36.99 -23.91 -3.65
N LEU A 11 -36.81 -22.62 -3.38
CA LEU A 11 -36.14 -21.70 -4.31
C LEU A 11 -34.65 -21.74 -4.00
N VAL A 12 -33.99 -22.77 -4.56
CA VAL A 12 -32.53 -22.89 -4.59
C VAL A 12 -32.03 -21.81 -5.55
N LEU A 13 -31.64 -20.66 -5.01
CA LEU A 13 -30.90 -19.65 -5.76
C LEU A 13 -29.43 -20.09 -5.78
N PRO A 14 -28.84 -20.50 -6.92
CA PRO A 14 -27.40 -20.65 -6.99
C PRO A 14 -26.82 -19.24 -7.04
N PHE A 15 -26.36 -18.75 -5.88
CA PHE A 15 -25.41 -17.65 -5.87
C PHE A 15 -24.12 -18.19 -6.47
N PHE A 16 -23.99 -18.06 -7.80
CA PHE A 16 -22.72 -18.21 -8.49
C PHE A 16 -21.81 -17.08 -7.99
N ILE A 17 -21.18 -17.29 -6.83
CA ILE A 17 -20.02 -16.51 -6.43
C ILE A 17 -18.94 -16.88 -7.43
N SER A 18 -18.83 -16.10 -8.50
CA SER A 18 -17.63 -16.10 -9.31
C SER A 18 -16.50 -15.65 -8.40
N LEU A 19 -15.77 -16.61 -7.83
CA LEU A 19 -14.44 -16.39 -7.30
C LEU A 19 -13.58 -16.02 -8.51
N ALA A 20 -13.55 -14.72 -8.82
CA ALA A 20 -12.49 -14.17 -9.63
C ALA A 20 -11.19 -14.47 -8.88
N ASN A 21 -10.41 -15.42 -9.39
CA ASN A 21 -9.07 -15.70 -8.90
C ASN A 21 -8.22 -14.48 -9.24
N ALA A 22 -8.18 -13.48 -8.35
CA ALA A 22 -7.09 -12.53 -8.34
C ALA A 22 -5.80 -13.36 -8.23
N ASP A 23 -4.85 -13.15 -9.13
CA ASP A 23 -3.54 -13.79 -9.07
C ASP A 23 -2.96 -13.49 -7.68
N ASP A 24 -2.70 -14.55 -6.88
CA ASP A 24 -2.22 -14.44 -5.49
C ASP A 24 -0.98 -13.52 -5.40
N SER A 25 -0.18 -13.47 -6.46
CA SER A 25 0.97 -12.57 -6.54
C SER A 25 0.58 -11.08 -6.53
N GLU A 26 -0.47 -10.68 -7.25
CA GLU A 26 -0.93 -9.28 -7.30
C GLU A 26 -1.48 -8.83 -5.95
N GLN A 27 -2.33 -9.67 -5.33
CA GLN A 27 -2.91 -9.34 -4.04
C GLN A 27 -1.83 -9.24 -2.96
N ARG A 28 -0.83 -10.13 -2.99
CA ARG A 28 0.33 -10.09 -2.09
C ARG A 28 1.17 -8.82 -2.27
N VAL A 29 1.45 -8.43 -3.51
CA VAL A 29 2.20 -7.21 -3.82
C VAL A 29 1.43 -5.97 -3.37
N CYS A 30 0.11 -5.92 -3.61
CA CYS A 30 -0.74 -4.80 -3.18
C CYS A 30 -0.78 -4.68 -1.66
N THR A 31 -1.03 -5.78 -0.95
CA THR A 31 -1.06 -5.82 0.52
C THR A 31 0.27 -5.37 1.11
N TRP A 32 1.38 -5.85 0.54
CA TRP A 32 2.71 -5.45 0.97
C TRP A 32 2.99 -3.96 0.72
N ALA A 33 2.59 -3.44 -0.45
CA ALA A 33 2.74 -2.03 -0.78
C ALA A 33 1.99 -1.11 0.20
N GLU A 34 0.75 -1.46 0.54
CA GLU A 34 -0.04 -0.74 1.54
C GLU A 34 0.64 -0.73 2.90
N GLN A 35 1.14 -1.88 3.36
CA GLN A 35 1.81 -2.02 4.66
C GLN A 35 3.10 -1.19 4.73
N ILE A 36 3.93 -1.26 3.69
CA ILE A 36 5.22 -0.55 3.69
C ILE A 36 5.03 0.96 3.56
N LEU A 37 4.11 1.44 2.72
CA LEU A 37 3.81 2.87 2.65
C LEU A 37 3.12 3.37 3.92
N MET A 38 2.18 2.62 4.50
CA MET A 38 1.58 2.95 5.80
C MET A 38 2.68 3.15 6.84
N LYS A 39 3.58 2.16 7.01
CA LYS A 39 4.69 2.23 7.96
C LYS A 39 5.64 3.40 7.68
N THR A 40 5.87 3.71 6.41
CA THR A 40 6.77 4.80 5.99
C THR A 40 6.15 6.17 6.25
N LEU A 41 4.83 6.30 6.06
CA LEU A 41 4.08 7.54 6.23
C LEU A 41 3.72 7.82 7.70
N SER A 42 3.75 6.82 8.58
CA SER A 42 3.56 6.93 10.03
C SER A 42 4.78 7.52 10.75
N ALA A 43 5.47 8.49 10.14
CA ALA A 43 6.64 9.11 10.74
C ALA A 43 6.27 9.90 12.02
N SER A 44 7.23 10.02 12.93
CA SER A 44 7.07 10.67 14.22
C SER A 44 8.26 11.57 14.55
N TYR A 45 8.03 12.62 15.34
CA TYR A 45 9.10 13.41 15.95
C TYR A 45 10.02 12.60 16.88
N GLU A 46 9.58 11.41 17.30
CA GLU A 46 10.32 10.47 18.14
C GLU A 46 11.14 9.45 17.32
N ASP A 47 11.07 9.48 16.00
CA ASP A 47 11.75 8.49 15.15
C ASP A 47 13.27 8.57 15.30
N THR A 48 13.88 7.44 15.64
CA THR A 48 15.33 7.29 15.69
C THR A 48 15.90 6.93 14.31
N PRO A 49 17.22 7.11 14.09
CA PRO A 49 17.87 6.64 12.87
C PRO A 49 17.62 5.15 12.58
N GLU A 50 17.51 4.31 13.61
CA GLU A 50 17.21 2.88 13.49
C GLU A 50 15.76 2.63 13.03
N ALA A 51 14.80 3.42 13.55
CA ALA A 51 13.41 3.34 13.11
C ALA A 51 13.31 3.68 11.60
N ILE A 52 13.99 4.73 11.16
CA ILE A 52 14.08 5.14 9.75
C ILE A 52 14.76 4.06 8.91
N ALA A 53 15.89 3.50 9.37
CA ALA A 53 16.57 2.42 8.67
C ALA A 53 15.68 1.17 8.50
N SER A 54 14.82 0.89 9.49
CA SER A 54 13.90 -0.24 9.47
C SER A 54 12.83 -0.16 8.38
N VAL A 55 12.52 1.04 7.87
CA VAL A 55 11.62 1.25 6.73
C VAL A 55 12.39 1.44 5.44
N GLN A 56 13.52 2.15 5.48
CA GLN A 56 14.36 2.43 4.31
C GLN A 56 14.83 1.15 3.61
N GLN A 57 15.07 0.06 4.35
CA GLN A 57 15.50 -1.23 3.77
C GLN A 57 14.54 -1.81 2.70
N TYR A 58 13.29 -1.37 2.65
CA TYR A 58 12.30 -1.82 1.64
C TYR A 58 12.33 -1.00 0.34
N TYR A 59 13.23 -0.03 0.24
CA TYR A 59 13.34 0.89 -0.89
C TYR A 59 14.74 0.82 -1.50
N MET A 60 14.81 0.75 -2.83
CA MET A 60 16.03 1.11 -3.54
C MET A 60 16.32 2.61 -3.39
N PRO A 61 17.58 3.05 -3.57
CA PRO A 61 17.93 4.47 -3.45
C PRO A 61 17.07 5.40 -4.30
N SER A 62 16.71 4.97 -5.53
CA SER A 62 15.83 5.69 -6.45
C SER A 62 14.39 5.85 -5.94
N ALA A 63 13.91 4.91 -5.12
CA ALA A 63 12.60 4.98 -4.48
C ALA A 63 12.65 5.74 -3.15
N TRP A 64 13.74 5.61 -2.39
CA TRP A 64 13.86 6.28 -1.09
C TRP A 64 14.00 7.80 -1.21
N TRP A 65 14.67 8.27 -2.26
CA TRP A 65 14.96 9.69 -2.43
C TRP A 65 13.71 10.58 -2.39
N PRO A 66 12.63 10.33 -3.18
CA PRO A 66 11.41 11.12 -3.07
C PRO A 66 10.75 11.11 -1.68
N MET A 67 10.87 10.01 -0.92
CA MET A 67 10.34 9.97 0.46
C MET A 67 11.13 10.86 1.39
N LYS A 68 12.46 10.79 1.27
CA LYS A 68 13.35 11.64 2.05
C LYS A 68 13.07 13.12 1.79
N GLU A 69 12.87 13.51 0.53
CA GLU A 69 12.55 14.90 0.17
C GLU A 69 11.20 15.33 0.75
N PHE A 70 10.15 14.51 0.57
CA PHE A 70 8.84 14.76 1.17
C PHE A 70 8.92 15.03 2.68
N PHE A 71 9.63 14.20 3.44
CA PHE A 71 9.77 14.41 4.89
C PHE A 71 10.73 15.54 5.25
N SER A 72 11.73 15.83 4.42
CA SER A 72 12.62 16.98 4.62
C SER A 72 11.83 18.28 4.65
N ASP A 73 10.89 18.45 3.72
CA ASP A 73 10.03 19.63 3.63
C ASP A 73 9.08 19.78 4.82
N LYS A 74 8.69 18.66 5.44
CA LYS A 74 7.76 18.63 6.59
C LYS A 74 8.45 18.51 7.95
N ARG A 75 9.77 18.30 7.98
CA ARG A 75 10.54 18.01 9.20
C ARG A 75 10.36 19.09 10.27
N ASN A 76 10.43 20.35 9.89
CA ASN A 76 10.30 21.45 10.84
C ASN A 76 8.94 21.44 11.53
N LEU A 77 7.87 21.23 10.76
CA LEU A 77 6.51 21.13 11.28
C LEU A 77 6.37 19.94 12.24
N ILE A 78 6.82 18.75 11.82
CA ILE A 78 6.76 17.52 12.61
C ILE A 78 7.49 17.71 13.95
N ASN A 79 8.70 18.27 13.93
CA ASN A 79 9.51 18.42 15.14
C ASN A 79 9.02 19.53 16.06
N GLN A 80 8.64 20.68 15.52
CA GLN A 80 8.19 21.84 16.32
C GLN A 80 6.86 21.57 17.01
N GLN A 81 5.95 20.88 16.32
CA GLN A 81 4.63 20.54 16.85
C GLN A 81 4.56 19.16 17.50
N LYS A 82 5.68 18.41 17.52
CA LYS A 82 5.77 17.06 18.06
C LYS A 82 4.72 16.12 17.47
N LEU A 83 4.60 16.14 16.15
CA LEU A 83 3.58 15.37 15.44
C LEU A 83 3.95 13.89 15.39
N ILE A 84 2.92 13.07 15.53
CA ILE A 84 2.92 11.64 15.18
C ILE A 84 1.93 11.53 14.03
N LEU A 85 2.38 11.08 12.86
CA LEU A 85 1.56 11.05 11.66
C LEU A 85 0.70 9.79 11.61
N HIS A 86 -0.58 9.97 11.27
CA HIS A 86 -1.54 8.87 11.14
C HIS A 86 -2.07 8.79 9.70
N PRO A 87 -1.26 8.29 8.75
CA PRO A 87 -1.69 8.13 7.36
C PRO A 87 -2.94 7.25 7.24
N GLN A 88 -3.84 7.66 6.35
CA GLN A 88 -5.10 6.99 6.08
C GLN A 88 -5.14 6.58 4.61
N LEU A 89 -5.39 5.30 4.34
CA LEU A 89 -5.52 4.79 2.98
C LEU A 89 -6.79 5.39 2.34
N GLN A 90 -6.61 6.17 1.27
CA GLN A 90 -7.69 6.78 0.49
C GLN A 90 -8.08 5.92 -0.72
N THR A 91 -7.10 5.26 -1.33
CA THR A 91 -7.31 4.36 -2.46
C THR A 91 -6.47 3.12 -2.26
N ALA A 92 -7.13 1.96 -2.25
CA ALA A 92 -6.47 0.67 -2.11
C ALA A 92 -5.46 0.42 -3.23
N ALA A 93 -4.42 -0.34 -2.92
CA ALA A 93 -3.40 -0.71 -3.87
C ALA A 93 -3.99 -1.53 -5.02
N THR A 94 -3.67 -1.12 -6.24
CA THR A 94 -4.08 -1.81 -7.46
C THR A 94 -2.88 -1.96 -8.38
N VAL A 95 -2.64 -3.18 -8.87
CA VAL A 95 -1.68 -3.42 -9.96
C VAL A 95 -2.25 -2.82 -11.24
N ILE A 96 -1.57 -1.84 -11.80
CA ILE A 96 -1.96 -1.18 -13.05
C ILE A 96 -1.34 -1.89 -14.25
N SER A 97 -0.14 -2.40 -14.08
CA SER A 97 0.55 -3.17 -15.13
C SER A 97 1.60 -4.09 -14.55
N GLN A 98 1.86 -5.16 -15.28
CA GLN A 98 2.95 -6.09 -15.03
C GLN A 98 3.97 -6.03 -16.18
N SER A 99 5.26 -6.20 -15.88
CA SER A 99 6.30 -6.22 -16.90
C SER A 99 7.51 -7.06 -16.46
N TYR A 100 8.53 -7.15 -17.31
CA TYR A 100 9.83 -7.73 -16.96
C TYR A 100 10.89 -6.63 -16.85
N CYS A 101 11.31 -6.37 -15.62
CA CYS A 101 12.34 -5.39 -15.29
C CYS A 101 13.68 -6.13 -15.12
N GLY A 102 14.58 -6.06 -16.10
CA GLY A 102 15.87 -6.75 -16.01
C GLY A 102 15.75 -8.28 -15.94
N GLY A 103 14.74 -8.86 -16.59
CA GLY A 103 14.50 -10.30 -16.62
C GLY A 103 13.72 -10.87 -15.43
N VAL A 104 13.34 -10.04 -14.45
CA VAL A 104 12.43 -10.44 -13.35
C VAL A 104 11.07 -9.77 -13.51
N MET A 105 10.02 -10.46 -13.08
CA MET A 105 8.67 -9.91 -13.05
C MET A 105 8.64 -8.64 -12.17
N CYS A 106 7.91 -7.62 -12.59
CA CYS A 106 7.74 -6.38 -11.85
C CYS A 106 6.32 -5.85 -11.97
N TRP A 107 5.88 -5.16 -10.92
CA TRP A 107 4.51 -4.64 -10.81
C TRP A 107 4.52 -3.13 -10.68
N ARG A 108 3.69 -2.46 -11.47
CA ARG A 108 3.35 -1.06 -11.25
C ARG A 108 2.09 -1.01 -10.38
N VAL A 109 2.19 -0.42 -9.19
CA VAL A 109 1.11 -0.35 -8.22
C VAL A 109 0.75 1.10 -7.93
N ASN A 110 -0.54 1.43 -8.00
CA ASN A 110 -1.04 2.73 -7.58
C ASN A 110 -1.84 2.60 -6.28
N LEU A 111 -1.69 3.60 -5.42
CA LEU A 111 -2.44 3.76 -4.17
C LEU A 111 -2.36 5.22 -3.71
N ALA A 112 -3.22 5.60 -2.78
CA ALA A 112 -3.25 6.97 -2.27
C ALA A 112 -3.45 7.00 -0.75
N PHE A 113 -2.82 7.96 -0.10
CA PHE A 113 -2.93 8.22 1.32
C PHE A 113 -3.27 9.67 1.58
N TYR A 114 -4.00 9.90 2.67
CA TYR A 114 -4.18 11.20 3.29
C TYR A 114 -3.44 11.21 4.64
N ILE A 115 -2.69 12.28 4.93
CA ILE A 115 -2.05 12.48 6.24
C ILE A 115 -2.75 13.65 6.93
N PRO A 116 -3.62 13.38 7.93
CA PRO A 116 -4.42 14.41 8.58
C PRO A 116 -3.60 15.53 9.21
N GLU A 117 -2.51 15.19 9.91
CA GLU A 117 -1.68 16.16 10.63
C GLU A 117 -0.93 17.12 9.69
N LEU A 118 -0.76 16.72 8.42
CA LEU A 118 -0.10 17.52 7.40
C LEU A 118 -1.09 18.14 6.40
N HIS A 119 -2.39 17.84 6.52
CA HIS A 119 -3.42 18.15 5.52
C HIS A 119 -2.99 17.78 4.09
N GLN A 120 -2.37 16.61 3.96
CA GLN A 120 -1.69 16.24 2.72
C GLN A 120 -2.32 15.01 2.08
N ASP A 121 -2.86 15.20 0.87
CA ASP A 121 -3.20 14.10 -0.04
C ASP A 121 -1.98 13.73 -0.88
N ILE A 122 -1.71 12.43 -0.96
CA ILE A 122 -0.55 11.86 -1.62
C ILE A 122 -1.00 10.71 -2.51
N LYS A 123 -0.74 10.83 -3.81
CA LYS A 123 -0.94 9.74 -4.77
C LYS A 123 0.41 9.12 -5.10
N PHE A 124 0.49 7.81 -4.98
CA PHE A 124 1.69 7.03 -5.25
C PHE A 124 1.53 6.20 -6.50
N SER A 125 2.65 6.03 -7.19
CA SER A 125 2.80 5.07 -8.25
C SER A 125 4.16 4.38 -8.09
N LEU A 126 4.14 3.13 -7.66
CA LEU A 126 5.30 2.34 -7.25
C LEU A 126 5.68 1.35 -8.35
N LEU A 127 6.98 1.18 -8.61
CA LEU A 127 7.51 0.03 -9.34
C LEU A 127 8.12 -0.94 -8.33
N ILE A 128 7.58 -2.16 -8.24
CA ILE A 128 7.93 -3.15 -7.23
C ILE A 128 8.55 -4.38 -7.88
N LEU A 129 9.64 -4.87 -7.29
CA LEU A 129 10.36 -6.08 -7.70
C LEU A 129 10.27 -7.16 -6.62
N PRO A 130 10.27 -8.44 -7.00
CA PRO A 130 10.48 -9.54 -6.06
C PRO A 130 11.94 -9.55 -5.61
N VAL A 131 12.17 -9.94 -4.36
CA VAL A 131 13.51 -10.11 -3.81
C VAL A 131 13.78 -11.58 -3.58
N SER A 132 14.86 -12.09 -4.17
CA SER A 132 15.26 -13.50 -4.07
C SER A 132 16.13 -13.82 -2.85
N LYS A 133 16.66 -12.80 -2.17
CA LYS A 133 17.54 -12.94 -0.99
C LYS A 133 17.23 -11.90 0.07
N GLY A 134 16.96 -12.35 1.29
CA GLY A 134 16.66 -11.48 2.44
C GLY A 134 15.33 -11.84 3.11
N ASN A 135 14.92 -11.04 4.08
CA ASN A 135 13.70 -11.26 4.87
C ASN A 135 12.45 -10.60 4.25
N ALA A 136 12.62 -9.77 3.21
CA ALA A 136 11.52 -9.07 2.55
C ALA A 136 11.13 -9.80 1.25
N PRO A 137 9.83 -9.99 0.96
CA PRO A 137 9.39 -10.63 -0.28
C PRO A 137 9.55 -9.71 -1.51
N PHE A 138 9.54 -8.40 -1.30
CA PHE A 138 9.56 -7.39 -2.35
C PHE A 138 10.44 -6.19 -1.97
N ILE A 139 10.77 -5.36 -2.96
CA ILE A 139 11.45 -4.08 -2.81
C ILE A 139 10.83 -3.05 -3.75
N VAL A 140 10.69 -1.81 -3.29
CA VAL A 140 10.28 -0.69 -4.14
C VAL A 140 11.51 -0.23 -4.93
N GLN A 141 11.51 -0.45 -6.24
CA GLN A 141 12.60 -0.05 -7.13
C GLN A 141 12.57 1.45 -7.41
N SER A 142 11.41 1.98 -7.73
CA SER A 142 11.19 3.41 -7.92
C SER A 142 9.79 3.77 -7.47
N LEU A 143 9.59 5.04 -7.14
CA LEU A 143 8.27 5.56 -6.87
C LEU A 143 8.15 6.97 -7.40
N ASP A 144 6.94 7.28 -7.87
CA ASP A 144 6.52 8.62 -8.20
C ASP A 144 5.42 9.04 -7.22
N MET A 145 5.45 10.31 -6.84
CA MET A 145 4.54 10.89 -5.86
C MET A 145 3.94 12.17 -6.43
N VAL A 146 2.62 12.32 -6.28
CA VAL A 146 1.91 13.57 -6.58
C VAL A 146 1.27 14.09 -5.30
N LEU A 147 1.64 15.31 -4.93
CA LEU A 147 1.12 16.03 -3.77
C LEU A 147 -0.01 16.94 -4.22
N ASN A 148 -1.18 16.81 -3.61
CA ASN A 148 -2.28 17.75 -3.80
C ASN A 148 -2.38 18.65 -2.58
N TYR A 149 -2.43 19.97 -2.81
CA TYR A 149 -2.60 20.97 -1.76
C TYR A 149 -4.00 21.56 -1.89
N TYR A 150 -4.69 21.69 -0.76
CA TYR A 150 -5.98 22.40 -0.66
C TYR A 150 -5.78 23.81 -0.12
#